data_AF-A0A920T2T8-F1
#
_entry.id   AF-A0A920T2T8-F1
#
_cell.length_a   1.000
_cell.length_b   1.000
_cell.length_c   1.000
_cell.angle_alpha   90.00
_cell.angle_beta   90.00
_cell.angle_gamma   90.00
#
_symmetry.space_group_name_H-M   'P 1'
#
loop_
_entity.id
_entity.type
_entity.pdbx_description
1 polymer ?
#
loop_
_entity_poly.entity_id
_entity_poly.type
_entity_poly.pdbx_seq_one_letter_code
_entity_poly.pdbx_strand_id
1 'polypeptide(L)'
;MYKSIWIYLTLSVSLLIGQSVSGTVTDQNGNSLAGANVVVEGTNRGAAADASGSYTITDVSAGSYTVTASFIGYSSSSQSVNVGSSGATVNFTLSGAALAGAGVFVTGTRAAGRTAMKSPTPIDGFDSQTLRRQGNGDMTETLKNQVPSFSATPLTGDGAAFVRPTSMRGLPPDNTLVLTNSKRRTSLGTYISLWCCYECWSTSC
;
A
#
# COMPACT_ATOMS: atom_id res chain seq x y z
N MET A 1 -33.23 34.63 -71.48
CA MET A 1 -32.83 35.25 -70.20
C MET A 1 -33.32 34.36 -69.06
N TYR A 2 -32.49 33.47 -68.52
CA TYR A 2 -32.69 32.87 -67.20
C TYR A 2 -31.32 32.72 -66.55
N LYS A 3 -31.30 33.21 -65.33
CA LYS A 3 -30.19 33.81 -64.61
C LYS A 3 -29.52 32.71 -63.81
N SER A 4 -28.30 32.33 -64.19
CA SER A 4 -27.52 31.28 -63.51
C SER A 4 -27.26 31.71 -62.06
N ILE A 5 -28.02 31.13 -61.14
CA ILE A 5 -27.81 31.26 -59.71
C ILE A 5 -26.61 30.37 -59.35
N TRP A 6 -25.50 31.00 -58.97
CA TRP A 6 -24.35 30.30 -58.38
C TRP A 6 -24.60 30.20 -56.88
N ILE A 7 -25.02 29.03 -56.41
CA ILE A 7 -25.13 28.73 -54.99
C ILE A 7 -23.71 28.45 -54.47
N TYR A 8 -23.13 29.43 -53.77
CA TYR A 8 -21.90 29.24 -53.02
C TYR A 8 -22.28 28.51 -51.72
N LEU A 9 -22.10 27.20 -51.72
CA LEU A 9 -22.19 26.35 -50.54
C LEU A 9 -21.02 26.69 -49.61
N THR A 10 -21.25 27.59 -48.65
CA THR A 10 -20.28 27.90 -47.59
C THR A 10 -20.21 26.71 -46.64
N LEU A 11 -19.28 25.79 -46.92
CA LEU A 11 -18.92 24.69 -46.03
C LEU A 11 -18.19 25.26 -44.81
N SER A 12 -18.95 25.53 -43.74
CA SER A 12 -18.41 25.91 -42.43
C SER A 12 -17.67 24.71 -41.82
N VAL A 13 -16.37 24.59 -42.10
CA VAL A 13 -15.50 23.61 -41.43
C VAL A 13 -15.24 24.11 -40.01
N SER A 14 -15.97 23.57 -39.03
CA SER A 14 -15.62 23.75 -37.61
C SER A 14 -14.44 22.84 -37.30
N LEU A 15 -13.23 23.40 -37.16
CA LEU A 15 -12.11 22.66 -36.58
C LEU A 15 -12.39 22.42 -35.10
N LEU A 16 -12.47 21.15 -34.69
CA LEU A 16 -12.32 20.77 -33.29
C LEU A 16 -10.85 21.02 -32.92
N ILE A 17 -10.57 22.18 -32.33
CA ILE A 17 -9.25 22.49 -31.80
C ILE A 17 -9.16 21.81 -30.43
N GLY A 18 -8.25 20.85 -30.30
CA GLY A 18 -7.89 20.28 -29.03
C GLY A 18 -7.14 21.30 -28.19
N GLN A 19 -7.55 21.49 -26.93
CA GLN A 19 -6.93 22.46 -26.02
C GLN A 19 -5.67 21.88 -25.38
N SER A 20 -4.75 22.74 -24.95
CA SER A 20 -3.52 22.34 -24.28
C SER A 20 -3.58 22.58 -22.78
N VAL A 21 -3.14 21.61 -21.99
CA VAL A 21 -2.87 21.77 -20.56
C VAL A 21 -1.37 21.73 -20.35
N SER A 22 -0.81 22.77 -19.75
CA SER A 22 0.64 22.91 -19.55
C SER A 22 0.99 23.28 -18.12
N GLY A 23 2.26 23.16 -17.77
CA GLY A 23 2.77 23.62 -16.48
C GLY A 23 4.03 22.88 -16.10
N THR A 24 4.40 22.97 -14.82
CA THR A 24 5.63 22.38 -14.30
C THR A 24 5.38 21.47 -13.09
N VAL A 25 6.23 20.45 -12.97
CA VAL A 25 6.27 19.53 -11.83
C VAL A 25 7.58 19.73 -11.08
N THR A 26 7.49 20.15 -9.82
CA THR A 26 8.65 20.41 -8.95
C THR A 26 8.55 19.65 -7.63
N ASP A 27 9.68 19.46 -6.97
CA ASP A 27 9.77 18.94 -5.61
C ASP A 27 9.56 20.07 -4.56
N GLN A 28 9.33 19.70 -3.30
CA GLN A 28 9.36 20.60 -2.15
C GLN A 28 10.66 21.41 -2.02
N ASN A 29 11.77 20.86 -2.54
CA ASN A 29 13.07 21.53 -2.57
C ASN A 29 13.24 22.48 -3.76
N GLY A 30 12.23 22.63 -4.62
CA GLY A 30 12.28 23.45 -5.83
C GLY A 30 13.01 22.81 -7.02
N ASN A 31 13.43 21.55 -6.88
CA ASN A 31 14.04 20.80 -7.98
C ASN A 31 12.98 20.39 -9.01
N SER A 32 13.27 20.57 -10.29
CA SER A 32 12.44 20.08 -11.39
C SER A 32 12.39 18.55 -11.40
N LEU A 33 11.19 17.98 -11.54
CA LEU A 33 11.00 16.53 -11.60
C LEU A 33 10.84 16.07 -13.06
N ALA A 34 11.98 15.78 -13.69
CA ALA A 34 12.02 15.21 -15.03
C ALA A 34 11.50 13.77 -15.05
N GLY A 35 10.68 13.43 -16.04
CA GLY A 35 10.06 12.11 -16.17
C GLY A 35 8.85 11.88 -15.26
N ALA A 36 8.36 12.92 -14.56
CA ALA A 36 7.08 12.85 -13.86
C ALA A 36 5.93 12.61 -14.85
N ASN A 37 5.06 11.64 -14.55
CA ASN A 37 3.92 11.32 -15.39
C ASN A 37 2.70 12.14 -14.94
N VAL A 38 2.14 12.93 -15.86
CA VAL A 38 0.96 13.76 -15.64
C VAL A 38 -0.18 13.23 -16.50
N VAL A 39 -1.27 12.81 -15.87
CA VAL A 39 -2.44 12.23 -16.54
C VAL A 39 -3.69 13.04 -16.24
N VAL A 40 -4.57 13.15 -17.23
CA VAL A 40 -5.90 13.75 -17.07
C VAL A 40 -6.91 12.64 -16.82
N GLU A 41 -7.43 12.56 -15.59
CA GLU A 41 -8.39 11.55 -15.17
C GLU A 41 -9.65 11.58 -16.04
N GLY A 42 -10.14 10.38 -16.40
CA GLY A 42 -11.28 10.22 -17.31
C GLY A 42 -10.94 10.32 -18.79
N THR A 43 -9.67 10.54 -19.16
CA THR A 43 -9.21 10.53 -20.56
C THR A 43 -7.97 9.65 -20.71
N ASN A 44 -7.67 9.22 -21.94
CA ASN A 44 -6.40 8.57 -22.26
C ASN A 44 -5.29 9.58 -22.62
N ARG A 45 -5.38 10.82 -22.10
CA ARG A 45 -4.41 11.89 -22.35
C ARG A 45 -3.49 12.07 -21.15
N GLY A 46 -2.20 12.15 -21.43
CA GLY A 46 -1.16 12.40 -20.44
C GLY A 46 0.14 12.82 -21.11
N ALA A 47 1.06 13.37 -20.33
CA ALA A 47 2.39 13.75 -20.78
C ALA A 47 3.41 13.45 -19.68
N ALA A 48 4.62 13.10 -20.10
CA ALA A 48 5.77 13.05 -19.22
C ALA A 48 6.40 14.45 -19.14
N ALA A 49 6.85 14.83 -17.96
CA ALA A 49 7.62 16.05 -17.76
C ALA A 49 9.02 15.93 -18.37
N ASP A 50 9.50 17.00 -19.00
CA ASP A 50 10.82 17.08 -19.63
C ASP A 50 11.96 17.30 -18.61
N ALA A 51 13.20 17.51 -19.10
CA ALA A 51 14.37 17.77 -18.26
C ALA A 51 14.24 19.02 -17.35
N SER A 52 13.38 19.97 -17.72
CA SER A 52 13.06 21.16 -16.93
C SER A 52 11.89 20.96 -15.97
N GLY A 53 11.26 19.78 -15.98
CA GLY A 53 10.03 19.49 -15.23
C GLY A 53 8.76 20.03 -15.90
N SER A 54 8.86 20.55 -17.13
CA SER A 54 7.72 21.10 -17.87
C SER A 54 6.96 20.01 -18.59
N TYR A 55 5.64 20.09 -18.62
CA TYR A 55 4.78 19.16 -19.35
C TYR A 55 3.78 19.91 -20.23
N THR A 56 3.36 19.29 -21.32
CA THR A 56 2.30 19.81 -22.19
C THR A 56 1.46 18.66 -22.71
N ILE A 57 0.17 18.68 -22.39
CA ILE A 57 -0.82 17.72 -22.84
C ILE A 57 -1.65 18.44 -23.92
N THR A 58 -1.56 17.97 -25.15
CA THR A 58 -2.37 18.48 -26.27
C THR A 58 -3.63 17.65 -26.44
N ASP A 59 -4.61 18.22 -27.15
CA ASP A 59 -5.84 17.54 -27.51
C ASP A 59 -6.71 17.11 -26.32
N VAL A 60 -6.86 18.03 -25.36
CA VAL A 60 -7.81 17.94 -24.25
C VAL A 60 -9.06 18.73 -24.64
N SER A 61 -10.24 18.13 -24.54
CA SER A 61 -11.48 18.86 -24.81
C SER A 61 -11.80 19.85 -23.68
N ALA A 62 -12.53 20.93 -23.98
CA ALA A 62 -12.89 21.91 -22.96
C ALA A 62 -13.82 21.29 -21.90
N GLY A 63 -13.53 21.50 -20.62
CA GLY A 63 -14.25 20.88 -19.52
C GLY A 63 -13.48 20.90 -18.20
N SER A 64 -14.12 20.45 -17.12
CA SER A 64 -13.48 20.28 -15.82
C SER A 64 -12.94 18.88 -15.68
N TYR A 65 -11.63 18.76 -15.42
CA TYR A 65 -10.92 17.49 -15.28
C TYR A 65 -10.11 17.48 -13.98
N THR A 66 -9.85 16.28 -13.47
CA THR A 66 -8.83 16.09 -12.43
C THR A 66 -7.52 15.71 -13.12
N VAL A 67 -6.45 16.44 -12.84
CA VAL A 67 -5.12 16.15 -13.37
C VAL A 67 -4.27 15.62 -12.23
N THR A 68 -3.66 14.46 -12.46
CA THR A 68 -2.87 13.75 -11.46
C THR A 68 -1.42 13.63 -11.92
N ALA A 69 -0.51 14.18 -11.13
CA ALA A 69 0.93 14.06 -11.33
C ALA A 69 1.49 12.98 -10.41
N SER A 70 2.29 12.09 -10.98
CA SER A 70 2.88 10.94 -10.28
C SER A 70 4.34 10.75 -10.71
N PHE A 71 5.19 10.42 -9.73
CA PHE A 71 6.58 10.10 -9.98
C PHE A 71 7.05 9.03 -8.99
N ILE A 72 7.99 8.19 -9.41
CA ILE A 72 8.47 7.06 -8.60
C ILE A 72 9.21 7.62 -7.39
N GLY A 73 8.82 7.20 -6.18
CA GLY A 73 9.39 7.71 -4.93
C GLY A 73 8.75 9.00 -4.41
N TYR A 74 7.65 9.47 -5.02
CA TYR A 74 6.95 10.69 -4.64
C TYR A 74 5.47 10.43 -4.34
N SER A 75 4.88 11.27 -3.50
CA SER A 75 3.44 11.26 -3.25
C SER A 75 2.73 11.87 -4.46
N SER A 76 1.81 11.12 -5.08
CA SER A 76 1.01 11.63 -6.20
C SER A 76 0.11 12.77 -5.76
N SER A 77 0.03 13.84 -6.56
CA SER A 77 -0.82 15.00 -6.31
C SER A 77 -1.89 15.11 -7.39
N SER A 78 -3.13 15.37 -6.98
CA SER A 78 -4.27 15.52 -7.88
C SER A 78 -4.90 16.90 -7.71
N GLN A 79 -5.15 17.59 -8.81
CA GLN A 79 -5.80 18.92 -8.80
C GLN A 79 -6.93 18.97 -9.82
N SER A 80 -8.03 19.63 -9.44
CA SER A 80 -9.13 19.91 -10.36
C SER A 80 -8.80 21.14 -11.20
N VAL A 81 -8.95 21.01 -12.52
CA VAL A 81 -8.53 22.00 -13.52
C VAL A 81 -9.69 22.21 -14.49
N ASN A 82 -10.03 23.47 -14.75
CA ASN A 82 -11.00 23.82 -15.77
C ASN A 82 -10.28 24.23 -17.06
N VAL A 83 -10.39 23.41 -18.10
CA VAL A 83 -9.76 23.64 -19.41
C VAL A 83 -10.67 24.51 -20.26
N GLY A 84 -10.32 25.79 -20.40
CA GLY A 84 -11.04 26.75 -21.23
C GLY A 84 -10.60 26.75 -22.70
N SER A 85 -11.18 27.66 -23.48
CA SER A 85 -10.87 27.87 -24.92
C SER A 85 -9.45 28.35 -25.22
N SER A 86 -8.65 28.67 -24.20
CA SER A 86 -7.23 29.03 -24.34
C SER A 86 -6.27 28.03 -23.70
N GLY A 87 -6.77 26.89 -23.21
CA GLY A 87 -6.00 25.91 -22.46
C GLY A 87 -6.02 26.19 -20.95
N ALA A 88 -5.25 25.43 -20.18
CA ALA A 88 -5.10 25.62 -18.74
C ALA A 88 -3.64 25.43 -18.31
N THR A 89 -3.17 26.24 -17.36
CA THR A 89 -1.84 26.10 -16.78
C THR A 89 -1.93 25.67 -15.33
N VAL A 90 -1.22 24.61 -14.95
CA VAL A 90 -1.29 24.01 -13.61
C VAL A 90 0.10 23.58 -13.18
N ASN A 91 0.50 23.97 -11.98
CA ASN A 91 1.80 23.61 -11.45
C ASN A 91 1.62 22.64 -10.28
N PHE A 92 2.41 21.58 -10.29
CA PHE A 92 2.37 20.54 -9.27
C PHE A 92 3.64 20.58 -8.44
N THR A 93 3.49 20.64 -7.13
CA THR A 93 4.58 20.38 -6.17
C THR A 93 4.36 19.00 -5.58
N LEU A 94 5.26 18.06 -5.89
CA LEU A 94 5.24 16.72 -5.32
C LEU A 94 6.12 16.69 -4.07
N SER A 95 5.66 16.01 -3.02
CA SER A 95 6.47 15.73 -1.85
C SER A 95 7.12 14.36 -2.01
N GLY A 96 8.42 14.28 -1.77
CA GLY A 96 9.13 13.00 -1.69
C GLY A 96 8.42 12.07 -0.71
N ALA A 97 7.82 11.00 -1.25
CA ALA A 97 7.32 9.92 -0.43
C ALA A 97 8.55 9.09 -0.09
N ALA A 98 9.20 9.41 1.03
CA ALA A 98 10.01 8.39 1.68
C ALA A 98 9.09 7.18 1.81
N LEU A 99 9.36 6.12 1.04
CA LEU A 99 8.72 4.82 1.22
C LEU A 99 9.17 4.31 2.59
N ALA A 100 8.63 4.91 3.66
CA ALA A 100 8.58 4.33 4.97
C ALA A 100 7.71 3.10 4.78
N GLY A 101 8.39 1.97 4.51
CA GLY A 101 7.81 0.76 3.95
C GLY A 101 6.48 0.45 4.61
N ALA A 102 5.42 0.43 3.80
CA ALA A 102 4.20 -0.22 4.22
C ALA A 102 4.60 -1.63 4.67
N GLY A 103 4.40 -1.95 5.95
CA GLY A 103 4.79 -3.23 6.53
C GLY A 103 4.26 -4.35 5.63
N VAL A 104 5.16 -5.06 4.96
CA VAL A 104 4.78 -6.18 4.10
C VAL A 104 4.50 -7.35 5.02
N PHE A 105 3.23 -7.53 5.39
CA PHE A 105 2.79 -8.69 6.14
C PHE A 105 2.67 -9.89 5.18
N VAL A 106 3.70 -10.73 5.15
CA VAL A 106 3.67 -11.98 4.40
C VAL A 106 2.84 -12.99 5.19
N THR A 107 1.53 -13.01 4.94
CA THR A 107 0.68 -14.11 5.41
C THR A 107 0.91 -15.31 4.50
N GLY A 108 1.47 -16.38 5.03
CA GLY A 108 1.65 -17.66 4.34
C GLY A 108 0.31 -18.36 4.11
N THR A 109 -0.54 -17.81 3.25
CA THR A 109 -1.79 -18.44 2.81
C THR A 109 -1.55 -18.94 1.39
N ARG A 110 -1.92 -20.19 1.09
CA ARG A 110 -1.72 -20.86 -0.22
C ARG A 110 -2.56 -20.26 -1.37
N ALA A 111 -3.09 -19.06 -1.19
CA ALA A 111 -3.88 -18.33 -2.17
C ALA A 111 -3.13 -17.05 -2.54
N ALA A 112 -2.59 -17.01 -3.77
CA ALA A 112 -1.96 -15.83 -4.32
C ALA A 112 -2.95 -14.64 -4.32
N GLY A 113 -2.51 -13.47 -3.83
CA GLY A 113 -3.20 -12.19 -4.08
C GLY A 113 -4.10 -11.61 -2.99
N ARG A 114 -4.05 -12.09 -1.74
CA ARG A 114 -4.72 -11.40 -0.62
C ARG A 114 -3.71 -10.56 0.15
N THR A 115 -3.60 -9.27 -0.19
CA THR A 115 -2.95 -8.26 0.68
C THR A 115 -3.63 -8.32 2.06
N ALA A 116 -2.87 -8.26 3.14
CA ALA A 116 -3.36 -8.39 4.53
C ALA A 116 -4.55 -7.45 4.88
N MET A 117 -4.72 -6.38 4.11
CA MET A 117 -5.83 -5.42 4.19
C MET A 117 -7.21 -5.98 3.80
N LYS A 118 -7.30 -7.14 3.13
CA LYS A 118 -8.57 -7.71 2.62
C LYS A 118 -8.87 -9.11 3.18
N SER A 119 -8.41 -9.34 4.41
CA SER A 119 -8.73 -10.55 5.17
C SER A 119 -10.09 -10.41 5.87
N PRO A 120 -11.01 -11.39 5.74
CA PRO A 120 -12.28 -11.39 6.47
C PRO A 120 -12.10 -11.60 7.98
N THR A 121 -10.92 -12.07 8.40
CA THR A 121 -10.55 -12.19 9.82
C THR A 121 -9.59 -11.07 10.23
N PRO A 122 -9.73 -10.48 11.42
CA PRO A 122 -8.79 -9.49 11.94
C PRO A 122 -7.36 -10.05 11.98
N ILE A 123 -6.39 -9.27 11.46
CA ILE A 123 -4.96 -9.57 11.53
C ILE A 123 -4.27 -8.38 12.20
N ASP A 124 -3.66 -8.62 13.36
CA ASP A 124 -2.90 -7.62 14.10
C ASP A 124 -1.40 -7.79 13.79
N GLY A 125 -0.77 -6.71 13.32
CA GLY A 125 0.63 -6.69 12.93
C GLY A 125 1.43 -5.71 13.79
N PHE A 126 2.51 -6.20 14.41
CA PHE A 126 3.38 -5.37 15.27
C PHE A 126 4.77 -5.24 14.66
N ASP A 127 5.29 -4.01 14.61
CA ASP A 127 6.65 -3.74 14.17
C ASP A 127 7.67 -3.94 15.31
N SER A 128 8.91 -4.25 14.91
CA SER A 128 10.06 -4.42 15.80
C SER A 128 10.36 -3.19 16.67
N GLN A 129 10.10 -1.97 16.18
CA GLN A 129 10.32 -0.75 16.95
C GLN A 129 9.31 -0.61 18.10
N THR A 130 8.06 -1.01 17.87
CA THR A 130 7.00 -1.00 18.90
C THR A 130 7.33 -1.99 20.02
N LEU A 131 7.82 -3.18 19.67
CA LEU A 131 8.28 -4.18 20.65
C LEU A 131 9.48 -3.67 21.47
N ARG A 132 10.45 -3.02 20.82
CA ARG A 132 11.65 -2.48 21.50
C ARG A 132 11.34 -1.31 22.44
N ARG A 133 10.34 -0.47 22.12
CA ARG A 133 9.95 0.68 22.96
C ARG A 133 9.31 0.28 24.29
N GLN A 134 8.73 -0.92 24.40
CA GLN A 134 8.15 -1.39 25.66
C GLN A 134 9.19 -1.76 26.72
N GLY A 135 10.48 -1.92 26.36
CA GLY A 135 11.59 -2.05 27.31
C GLY A 135 11.53 -3.27 28.25
N ASN A 136 10.57 -4.18 28.05
CA ASN A 136 10.38 -5.34 28.89
C ASN A 136 11.11 -6.55 28.28
N GLY A 137 11.91 -7.26 29.07
CA GLY A 137 12.67 -8.44 28.63
C GLY A 137 11.81 -9.68 28.35
N ASP A 138 10.51 -9.60 28.64
CA ASP A 138 9.56 -10.69 28.49
C ASP A 138 8.58 -10.43 27.34
N MET A 139 8.67 -11.28 26.32
CA MET A 139 7.79 -11.25 25.14
C MET A 139 6.32 -11.49 25.50
N THR A 140 6.04 -12.28 26.53
CA THR A 140 4.67 -12.64 26.93
C THR A 140 3.94 -11.45 27.52
N GLU A 141 4.64 -10.67 28.34
CA GLU A 141 4.08 -9.46 28.96
C GLU A 141 3.93 -8.32 27.94
N THR A 142 4.88 -8.21 27.01
CA THR A 142 4.81 -7.31 25.86
C THR A 142 3.54 -7.59 25.04
N LEU A 143 3.27 -8.87 24.71
CA LEU A 143 2.08 -9.28 23.97
C LEU A 143 0.77 -9.03 24.73
N LYS A 144 0.75 -9.27 26.04
CA LYS A 144 -0.41 -8.97 26.91
C LYS A 144 -0.76 -7.48 26.92
N ASN A 145 0.25 -6.61 26.91
CA ASN A 145 0.04 -5.16 26.89
C ASN A 145 -0.37 -4.63 25.52
N GLN A 146 0.02 -5.30 24.44
CA GLN A 146 -0.32 -4.90 23.06
C GLN A 146 -1.65 -5.49 22.58
N VAL A 147 -2.01 -6.70 23.04
CA VAL A 147 -3.21 -7.42 22.62
C VAL A 147 -4.10 -7.66 23.85
N PRO A 148 -5.17 -6.88 24.05
CA PRO A 148 -6.07 -7.04 25.21
C PRO A 148 -6.74 -8.42 25.27
N SER A 149 -6.83 -9.09 24.12
CA SER A 149 -7.38 -10.45 23.99
C SER A 149 -6.40 -11.55 24.37
N PHE A 150 -5.11 -11.24 24.57
CA PHE A 150 -4.09 -12.20 24.98
C PHE A 150 -3.86 -12.07 26.48
N SER A 151 -4.00 -13.17 27.22
CA SER A 151 -3.70 -13.20 28.65
C SER A 151 -2.76 -14.34 28.99
N ALA A 152 -1.83 -14.05 29.89
CA ALA A 152 -0.89 -15.01 30.42
C ALA A 152 -0.82 -14.82 31.94
N THR A 153 -1.35 -15.77 32.68
CA THR A 153 -1.34 -15.76 34.15
C THR A 153 -0.18 -16.62 34.65
N PRO A 154 0.73 -16.09 35.48
CA PRO A 154 1.74 -16.92 36.12
C PRO A 154 1.03 -17.88 37.09
N LEU A 155 1.37 -19.16 37.03
CA LEU A 155 0.95 -20.14 38.04
C LEU A 155 1.91 -20.03 39.23
N THR A 156 1.38 -19.74 40.41
CA THR A 156 2.18 -19.62 41.64
C THR A 156 2.43 -21.02 42.22
N GLY A 157 3.67 -21.49 42.15
CA GLY A 157 4.13 -22.77 42.72
C GLY A 157 5.50 -23.18 42.17
N ASP A 158 6.36 -23.73 43.02
CA ASP A 158 7.82 -23.96 42.80
C ASP A 158 8.21 -24.95 41.69
N GLY A 159 7.27 -25.33 40.81
CA GLY A 159 7.53 -26.06 39.57
C GLY A 159 6.74 -25.55 38.35
N ALA A 160 5.79 -24.64 38.56
CA ALA A 160 4.90 -24.12 37.52
C ALA A 160 5.29 -22.70 37.05
N ALA A 161 6.26 -22.06 37.70
CA ALA A 161 6.77 -20.73 37.32
C ALA A 161 7.36 -20.67 35.90
N PHE A 162 7.74 -21.83 35.32
CA PHE A 162 8.27 -21.92 33.97
C PHE A 162 7.18 -22.01 32.89
N VAL A 163 6.00 -22.53 33.22
CA VAL A 163 4.91 -22.75 32.25
C VAL A 163 3.80 -21.74 32.53
N ARG A 164 3.74 -20.70 31.71
CA ARG A 164 2.69 -19.68 31.78
C ARG A 164 1.62 -20.04 30.75
N PRO A 165 0.46 -20.59 31.15
CA PRO A 165 -0.61 -20.86 30.20
C PRO A 165 -1.08 -19.54 29.58
N THR A 166 -1.14 -19.52 28.26
CA THR A 166 -1.60 -18.37 27.48
C THR A 166 -3.00 -18.66 26.95
N SER A 167 -3.94 -17.73 27.14
CA SER A 167 -5.25 -17.80 26.50
C SER A 167 -5.44 -16.65 25.52
N MET A 168 -6.16 -16.90 24.44
CA MET A 168 -6.55 -15.86 23.48
C MET A 168 -8.07 -15.83 23.36
N ARG A 169 -8.67 -14.67 23.64
CA ARG A 169 -10.13 -14.44 23.60
C ARG A 169 -10.92 -15.45 24.44
N GLY A 170 -10.36 -15.88 25.56
CA GLY A 170 -10.97 -16.89 26.43
C GLY A 170 -10.88 -18.34 25.93
N LEU A 171 -10.16 -18.60 24.83
CA LEU A 171 -9.89 -19.96 24.38
C LEU A 171 -8.71 -20.58 25.14
N PRO A 172 -8.77 -21.88 25.47
CA PRO A 172 -7.66 -22.60 26.06
C PRO A 172 -6.40 -22.56 25.18
N PRO A 173 -5.20 -22.71 25.77
CA PRO A 173 -3.93 -22.72 25.04
C PRO A 173 -3.88 -23.74 23.89
N ASP A 174 -4.60 -24.85 24.00
CA ASP A 174 -4.65 -25.91 22.98
C ASP A 174 -5.22 -25.45 21.64
N ASN A 175 -6.01 -24.36 21.66
CA ASN A 175 -6.62 -23.75 20.48
C ASN A 175 -5.79 -22.58 19.93
N THR A 176 -4.58 -22.37 20.46
CA THR A 176 -3.67 -21.32 20.01
C THR A 176 -2.49 -21.92 19.27
N LEU A 177 -2.26 -21.45 18.03
CA LEU A 177 -1.16 -21.89 17.19
C LEU A 177 -0.07 -20.83 17.18
N VAL A 178 1.13 -21.18 17.65
CA VAL A 178 2.31 -20.31 17.56
C VAL A 178 3.18 -20.79 16.41
N LEU A 179 3.58 -19.86 15.55
CA LEU A 179 4.47 -20.09 14.43
C LEU A 179 5.71 -19.22 14.60
N THR A 180 6.88 -19.78 14.34
CA THR A 180 8.12 -19.00 14.21
C THR A 180 8.77 -19.37 12.89
N ASN A 181 9.07 -18.38 12.04
CA ASN A 181 9.61 -18.60 10.69
C ASN A 181 8.80 -19.66 9.91
N SER A 182 7.47 -19.56 9.96
CA SER A 182 6.53 -20.50 9.31
C SER A 182 6.55 -21.95 9.81
N LYS A 183 7.32 -22.27 10.86
CA LYS A 183 7.31 -23.59 11.51
C LYS A 183 6.43 -23.57 12.76
N ARG A 184 5.59 -24.60 12.90
CA ARG A 184 4.74 -24.79 14.09
C ARG A 184 5.58 -25.00 15.33
N ARG A 185 5.36 -24.14 16.33
CA ARG A 185 5.76 -24.39 17.72
C ARG A 185 4.53 -24.83 18.47
N THR A 186 4.52 -26.08 18.87
CA THR A 186 3.45 -26.60 19.71
C THR A 186 3.70 -26.11 21.13
N SER A 187 2.76 -25.36 21.73
CA SER A 187 2.78 -25.06 23.16
C SER A 187 2.23 -26.28 23.92
N LEU A 188 2.97 -27.38 23.93
CA LEU A 188 2.61 -28.52 24.76
C LEU A 188 3.12 -28.25 26.17
N GLY A 189 2.27 -27.65 26.99
CA GLY A 189 2.09 -28.21 28.32
C GLY A 189 1.51 -29.60 28.12
N THR A 190 2.20 -30.62 28.62
CA THR A 190 1.95 -32.06 28.49
C THR A 190 2.85 -32.76 27.46
N TYR A 191 3.98 -33.23 27.96
CA TYR A 191 4.68 -34.46 27.58
C TYR A 191 4.65 -34.85 26.10
N ILE A 192 5.63 -34.36 25.31
CA ILE A 192 6.03 -35.06 24.07
C ILE A 192 7.54 -35.28 23.97
N SER A 193 8.28 -35.08 25.07
CA SER A 193 9.69 -35.43 25.20
C SER A 193 9.96 -36.93 25.38
N LEU A 194 8.93 -37.80 25.36
CA LEU A 194 9.10 -39.24 25.53
C LEU A 194 8.74 -40.11 24.32
N TRP A 195 8.35 -39.54 23.18
CA TRP A 195 7.98 -40.33 21.98
C TRP A 195 8.74 -39.99 20.70
N CYS A 196 9.68 -39.02 20.73
CA CYS A 196 10.55 -38.73 19.59
C CYS A 196 12.03 -38.97 19.91
N CYS A 197 12.31 -39.98 20.75
CA CYS A 197 13.69 -40.46 20.99
C CYS A 197 13.72 -41.95 21.36
N TYR A 198 12.76 -42.76 20.87
CA TYR A 198 12.83 -44.22 20.99
C TYR A 198 12.83 -44.94 19.63
N GLU A 199 12.53 -44.26 18.52
CA GLU A 199 12.55 -44.85 17.17
C GLU A 199 13.71 -44.40 16.27
N CYS A 200 14.72 -43.70 16.82
CA CYS A 200 15.87 -43.22 16.02
C CYS A 200 17.20 -43.95 16.32
N TRP A 201 17.15 -45.15 16.90
CA TRP A 201 18.34 -45.98 17.09
C TRP A 201 18.11 -47.48 16.85
N SER A 202 17.30 -47.81 15.85
CA SER A 202 17.28 -49.14 15.26
C SER A 202 16.94 -49.03 13.79
N THR A 203 17.96 -48.83 12.96
CA THR A 203 18.27 -49.54 11.69
C THR A 203 19.24 -48.72 10.83
N SER A 204 20.50 -49.17 10.85
CA SER A 204 21.40 -49.28 9.69
C SER A 204 21.95 -48.01 9.01
N CYS A 205 23.19 -47.65 9.39
CA CYS A 205 24.37 -47.75 8.51
C CYS A 205 25.63 -47.80 9.40
#